data_AF-A0A1Y3TPT3-F1
#
_entry.id   AF-A0A1Y3TPT3-F1
#
_cell.length_a   1.000
_cell.length_b   1.000
_cell.length_c   1.000
_cell.angle_alpha   90.00
_cell.angle_beta   90.00
_cell.angle_gamma   90.00
#
_symmetry.space_group_name_H-M   'P 1'
#
loop_
_entity.id
_entity.type
_entity.pdbx_description
1 polymer ?
#
loop_
_entity_poly.entity_id
_entity_poly.type
_entity_poly.pdbx_seq_one_letter_code
_entity_poly.pdbx_strand_id
1 'polypeptide(L)'
;MKESVKIEDYVKKISQMIEEAKAEGKEYVDINAGELHKMMSKKPTLPSCCMAMRKMKQSNDQVISEANTKSGYGVVLTIRYFVAERDEAEVMEKRRGRPKGSKNSVEKIKEKKKTVNVEKSVEEYLSESGIAYEKKDNMILADGAYGKWLILLGEHKRGPKASFSSKVMKLLSYYDDSIEKYSLALKTDVNMDSSWKEISDIAKKRLNMTLLKITPAGNIKEI
;
A
#
# COMPACT_ATOMS: atom_id res chain seq x y z
N MET A 1 29.64 -2.67 20.26
CA MET A 1 28.63 -2.97 19.21
C MET A 1 28.02 -4.33 19.54
N LYS A 2 26.69 -4.46 19.59
CA LYS A 2 26.02 -5.72 19.98
C LYS A 2 25.60 -6.49 18.71
N GLU A 3 26.09 -7.70 18.53
CA GLU A 3 25.87 -8.55 17.34
C GLU A 3 24.38 -8.92 17.15
N SER A 4 23.87 -8.69 15.93
CA SER A 4 22.57 -9.17 15.48
C SER A 4 22.72 -10.50 14.77
N VAL A 5 21.98 -11.52 15.20
CA VAL A 5 21.94 -12.84 14.57
C VAL A 5 21.29 -12.75 13.18
N LYS A 6 21.97 -13.25 12.15
CA LYS A 6 21.48 -13.28 10.77
C LYS A 6 20.74 -14.59 10.48
N ILE A 7 19.97 -14.61 9.39
CA ILE A 7 19.30 -15.83 8.90
C ILE A 7 20.30 -16.96 8.62
N GLU A 8 21.51 -16.60 8.16
CA GLU A 8 22.59 -17.55 7.86
C GLU A 8 23.05 -18.32 9.11
N ASP A 9 23.04 -17.68 10.28
CA ASP A 9 23.43 -18.31 11.54
C ASP A 9 22.40 -19.37 11.96
N TYR A 10 21.11 -19.10 11.73
CA TYR A 10 20.05 -20.08 11.95
C TYR A 10 20.15 -21.27 11.01
N VAL A 11 20.43 -21.03 9.73
CA VAL A 11 20.62 -22.08 8.74
C VAL A 11 21.77 -23.00 9.14
N LYS A 12 22.93 -22.43 9.50
CA LYS A 12 24.08 -23.21 9.96
C LYS A 12 23.75 -24.06 11.19
N LYS A 13 23.03 -23.49 12.17
CA LYS A 13 22.67 -24.22 13.38
C LYS A 13 21.70 -25.36 13.12
N ILE A 14 20.72 -25.16 12.23
CA ILE A 14 19.80 -26.22 11.80
C ILE A 14 20.57 -27.34 11.10
N SER A 15 21.46 -27.01 10.15
CA SER A 15 22.33 -27.99 9.48
C SER A 15 23.15 -28.81 10.48
N GLN A 16 23.76 -28.15 11.48
CA GLN A 16 24.52 -28.82 12.52
C GLN A 16 23.66 -29.81 13.32
N MET A 17 22.45 -29.43 13.74
CA MET A 17 21.54 -30.32 14.48
C MET A 17 21.12 -31.54 13.66
N ILE A 18 21.02 -31.39 12.33
CA ILE A 18 20.69 -32.48 11.41
C ILE A 18 21.88 -33.43 11.23
N GLU A 19 23.09 -32.88 11.08
CA GLU A 19 24.33 -33.67 10.99
C GLU A 19 24.61 -34.45 12.28
N GLU A 20 24.37 -33.83 13.43
CA GLU A 20 24.46 -34.50 14.74
C GLU A 20 23.45 -35.65 14.83
N ALA A 21 22.20 -35.44 14.43
CA ALA A 21 21.19 -36.50 14.37
C ALA A 21 21.58 -37.63 13.40
N LYS A 22 22.27 -37.32 12.30
CA LYS A 22 22.81 -38.29 11.34
C LYS A 22 23.91 -39.15 11.95
N ALA A 23 24.84 -38.50 12.65
CA ALA A 23 25.93 -39.19 13.35
C ALA A 23 25.40 -40.09 14.47
N GLU A 24 24.30 -39.71 15.11
CA GLU A 24 23.60 -40.51 16.12
C GLU A 24 22.71 -41.63 15.54
N GLY A 25 22.60 -41.73 14.21
CA GLY A 25 21.78 -42.75 13.54
C GLY A 25 20.28 -42.55 13.69
N LYS A 26 19.82 -41.32 14.01
CA LYS A 26 18.40 -41.00 14.11
C LYS A 26 17.80 -40.80 12.72
N GLU A 27 16.59 -41.31 12.52
CA GLU A 27 15.86 -41.13 11.25
C GLU A 27 15.38 -39.69 11.05
N TYR A 28 15.07 -38.98 12.14
CA TYR A 28 14.56 -37.62 12.12
C TYR A 28 15.01 -36.78 13.33
N VAL A 29 14.94 -35.46 13.19
CA VAL A 29 15.13 -34.48 14.27
C VAL A 29 13.98 -33.47 14.29
N ASP A 30 13.38 -33.29 15.46
CA ASP A 30 12.30 -32.32 15.68
C ASP A 30 12.90 -31.02 16.20
N ILE A 31 12.77 -29.93 15.45
CA ILE A 31 13.30 -28.61 15.84
C ILE A 31 12.13 -27.64 16.07
N ASN A 32 12.08 -27.07 17.27
CA ASN A 32 11.10 -26.05 17.65
C ASN A 32 11.68 -24.64 17.49
N ALA A 33 10.90 -23.73 16.89
CA ALA A 33 11.29 -22.35 16.63
C ALA A 33 11.54 -21.55 17.91
N GLY A 34 10.80 -21.82 18.98
CA GLY A 34 10.97 -21.19 20.28
C GLY A 34 12.27 -21.61 20.97
N GLU A 35 12.61 -22.88 20.93
CA GLU A 35 13.87 -23.40 21.48
C GLU A 35 15.07 -22.92 20.66
N LEU A 36 14.97 -22.99 19.34
CA LEU A 36 16.00 -22.46 18.42
C LEU A 36 16.21 -20.95 18.61
N HIS A 37 15.12 -20.20 18.84
CA HIS A 37 15.18 -18.77 19.12
C HIS A 37 15.84 -18.46 20.48
N LYS A 38 15.55 -19.26 21.51
CA LYS A 38 16.17 -19.14 22.85
C LYS A 38 17.66 -19.48 22.83
N MET A 39 18.06 -20.55 22.12
CA MET A 39 19.46 -20.99 22.03
C MET A 39 20.37 -19.95 21.36
N MET A 40 19.86 -19.20 20.38
CA MET A 40 20.63 -18.23 19.59
C MET A 40 20.62 -16.79 20.16
N SER A 41 19.95 -16.52 21.29
CA SER A 41 19.62 -15.18 21.84
C SER A 41 20.78 -14.15 21.85
N LYS A 42 20.59 -12.87 21.46
CA LYS A 42 20.23 -11.75 22.38
C LYS A 42 19.24 -10.70 21.82
N LYS A 43 18.99 -10.63 20.49
CA LYS A 43 17.87 -9.90 19.87
C LYS A 43 17.50 -10.46 18.47
N PRO A 44 17.01 -11.70 18.34
CA PRO A 44 16.54 -12.20 17.05
C PRO A 44 15.07 -11.87 16.83
N THR A 45 14.68 -11.60 15.59
CA THR A 45 13.27 -11.46 15.22
C THR A 45 12.70 -12.85 14.89
N LEU A 46 11.62 -13.24 15.54
CA LEU A 46 10.96 -14.53 15.29
C LEU A 46 10.69 -14.84 13.80
N PRO A 47 10.39 -13.84 12.93
CA PRO A 47 10.34 -14.04 11.49
C PRO A 47 11.62 -14.61 10.87
N SER A 48 12.82 -14.18 11.29
CA SER A 48 14.08 -14.68 10.70
C SER A 48 14.33 -16.15 11.04
N CYS A 49 14.02 -16.55 12.28
CA CYS A 49 14.08 -17.94 12.75
C CYS A 49 13.11 -18.83 11.96
N CYS A 50 11.83 -18.46 11.90
CA CYS A 50 10.81 -19.21 11.17
C CYS A 50 11.10 -19.30 9.66
N MET A 51 11.65 -18.24 9.06
CA MET A 51 12.07 -18.24 7.66
C MET A 51 13.25 -19.20 7.42
N ALA A 52 14.23 -19.23 8.31
CA ALA A 52 15.37 -20.16 8.19
C ALA A 52 14.91 -21.62 8.27
N MET A 53 14.01 -21.93 9.21
CA MET A 53 13.43 -23.27 9.33
C MET A 53 12.68 -23.68 8.06
N ARG A 54 11.78 -22.84 7.55
CA ARG A 54 11.05 -23.13 6.31
C ARG A 54 11.96 -23.25 5.08
N LYS A 55 13.09 -22.53 5.06
CA LYS A 55 14.07 -22.60 3.98
C LYS A 55 14.83 -23.94 3.96
N MET A 56 15.08 -24.52 5.14
CA MET A 56 15.77 -25.81 5.29
C MET A 56 14.84 -27.02 5.15
N LYS A 57 13.53 -26.78 5.08
CA LYS A 57 12.51 -27.81 4.89
C LYS A 57 12.55 -28.35 3.46
N GLN A 58 12.79 -29.64 3.29
CA GLN A 58 12.66 -30.38 2.03
C GLN A 58 11.24 -30.96 1.87
N SER A 59 10.96 -31.60 0.74
CA SER A 59 9.67 -32.27 0.46
C SER A 59 9.31 -33.32 1.51
N ASN A 60 10.31 -34.07 1.99
CA ASN A 60 10.13 -35.19 2.92
C ASN A 60 9.89 -34.73 4.37
N ASP A 61 10.25 -33.49 4.71
CA ASP A 61 10.10 -32.93 6.05
C ASP A 61 8.64 -32.58 6.38
N GLN A 62 8.26 -32.76 7.65
CA GLN A 62 6.90 -32.56 8.12
C GLN A 62 6.80 -31.41 9.11
N VAL A 63 5.77 -30.56 8.94
CA VAL A 63 5.44 -29.52 9.92
C VAL A 63 4.50 -30.13 10.95
N ILE A 64 4.98 -30.32 12.18
CA ILE A 64 4.21 -30.92 13.27
C ILE A 64 3.23 -29.90 13.85
N SER A 65 3.69 -28.67 14.05
CA SER A 65 2.88 -27.61 14.66
C SER A 65 3.21 -26.27 14.03
N GLU A 66 2.18 -25.47 13.77
CA GLU A 66 2.30 -24.12 13.22
C GLU A 66 1.39 -23.14 13.97
N ALA A 67 1.84 -21.88 14.05
CA ALA A 67 1.04 -20.84 14.67
C ALA A 67 -0.07 -20.36 13.71
N ASN A 68 -1.32 -20.35 14.18
CA ASN A 68 -2.47 -19.78 13.48
C ASN A 68 -2.47 -18.24 13.50
N THR A 69 -1.34 -17.60 13.23
CA THR A 69 -1.23 -16.14 13.12
C THR A 69 -1.37 -15.72 11.66
N LYS A 70 -1.93 -14.53 11.40
CA LYS A 70 -2.07 -13.98 10.02
C LYS A 70 -0.74 -13.89 9.26
N SER A 71 0.39 -13.88 9.97
CA SER A 71 1.74 -13.86 9.40
C SER A 71 2.39 -15.25 9.28
N GLY A 72 1.81 -16.29 9.90
CA GLY A 72 2.36 -17.64 9.97
C GLY A 72 3.66 -17.74 10.77
N TYR A 73 4.02 -16.73 11.57
CA TYR A 73 5.21 -16.76 12.43
C TYR A 73 4.78 -16.98 13.88
N GLY A 74 5.49 -17.87 14.58
CA GLY A 74 5.18 -18.16 15.98
C GLY A 74 6.20 -19.08 16.62
N VAL A 75 6.29 -18.98 17.95
CA VAL A 75 7.16 -19.79 18.82
C VAL A 75 6.78 -21.28 18.76
N VAL A 76 5.53 -21.56 18.40
CA VAL A 76 4.94 -22.90 18.31
C VAL A 76 5.33 -23.64 17.02
N LEU A 77 6.05 -23.00 16.08
CA LEU A 77 6.48 -23.68 14.86
C LEU A 77 7.45 -24.83 15.20
N THR A 78 7.06 -26.07 14.87
CA THR A 78 7.91 -27.27 15.02
C THR A 78 7.95 -28.01 13.70
N ILE A 79 9.16 -28.26 13.20
CA ILE A 79 9.39 -28.99 11.95
C ILE A 79 10.21 -30.24 12.26
N ARG A 80 9.70 -31.39 11.82
CA ARG A 80 10.40 -32.68 11.78
C ARG A 80 11.22 -32.75 10.51
N TYR A 81 12.51 -32.87 10.70
CA TYR A 81 13.48 -32.95 9.63
C TYR A 81 13.99 -34.38 9.49
N PHE A 82 13.83 -35.01 8.33
CA PHE A 82 14.36 -36.35 8.07
C PHE A 82 15.84 -36.27 7.68
N VAL A 83 16.61 -37.28 8.10
CA VAL A 83 18.07 -37.26 8.04
C VAL A 83 18.62 -38.17 6.92
N ALA A 84 17.87 -39.21 6.55
CA ALA A 84 18.35 -40.28 5.66
C ALA A 84 18.55 -39.87 4.19
N GLU A 85 17.76 -38.93 3.66
CA GLU A 85 17.74 -38.58 2.23
C GLU A 85 17.76 -37.05 2.05
N ARG A 86 18.80 -36.41 2.55
CA ARG A 86 19.03 -34.99 2.28
C ARG A 86 20.05 -34.81 1.19
N ASP A 87 19.58 -34.63 -0.03
CA ASP A 87 20.42 -34.15 -1.11
C ASP A 87 20.86 -32.71 -0.78
N GLU A 88 22.18 -32.50 -0.63
CA GLU A 88 22.79 -31.19 -0.39
C GLU A 88 22.44 -30.15 -1.48
N ALA A 89 21.85 -30.60 -2.60
CA ALA A 89 21.59 -29.82 -3.81
C ALA A 89 20.20 -29.14 -3.87
N GLU A 90 19.21 -29.50 -3.04
CA GLU A 90 17.87 -28.89 -3.10
C GLU A 90 17.70 -27.63 -2.23
N VAL A 91 18.75 -26.82 -2.09
CA VAL A 91 18.57 -25.47 -1.54
C VAL A 91 17.74 -24.68 -2.55
N MET A 92 16.42 -24.58 -2.30
CA MET A 92 15.46 -23.87 -3.16
C MET A 92 16.11 -22.62 -3.77
N GLU A 93 16.09 -22.55 -5.11
CA GLU A 93 16.55 -21.38 -5.84
C GLU A 93 16.02 -20.10 -5.18
N LYS A 94 16.90 -19.10 -5.07
CA LYS A 94 16.55 -17.76 -4.61
C LYS A 94 15.43 -17.22 -5.51
N ARG A 95 14.16 -17.45 -5.16
CA ARG A 95 13.02 -16.69 -5.67
C ARG A 95 13.09 -15.28 -5.07
N ARG A 96 14.12 -14.52 -5.47
CA ARG A 96 14.18 -13.08 -5.25
C ARG A 96 13.22 -12.45 -6.23
N GLY A 97 12.12 -11.96 -5.68
CA GLY A 97 11.09 -11.30 -6.46
C GLY A 97 9.83 -12.15 -6.60
N ARG A 98 8.72 -11.43 -6.77
CA ARG A 98 7.42 -12.00 -7.06
C ARG A 98 7.47 -12.73 -8.41
N PRO A 99 6.96 -13.96 -8.55
CA PRO A 99 6.82 -14.60 -9.85
C PRO A 99 6.08 -13.65 -10.80
N LYS A 100 6.62 -13.45 -11.99
CA LYS A 100 6.01 -12.59 -13.02
C LYS A 100 4.69 -13.25 -13.46
N GLY A 101 3.59 -12.89 -12.79
CA GLY A 101 2.27 -13.48 -12.99
C GLY A 101 1.56 -14.01 -11.73
N SER A 102 2.17 -14.01 -10.53
CA SER A 102 1.43 -14.40 -9.32
C SER A 102 0.40 -13.33 -8.93
N LYS A 103 -0.81 -13.43 -9.49
CA LYS A 103 -1.98 -12.75 -8.96
C LYS A 103 -2.22 -13.34 -7.57
N ASN A 104 -2.32 -12.49 -6.54
CA ASN A 104 -2.85 -12.96 -5.27
C ASN A 104 -4.28 -13.41 -5.56
N SER A 105 -4.55 -14.72 -5.59
CA SER A 105 -5.89 -15.25 -5.35
C SER A 105 -6.17 -15.20 -3.85
N VAL A 106 -5.99 -14.01 -3.27
CA VAL A 106 -6.95 -13.61 -2.26
C VAL A 106 -8.02 -12.97 -3.12
N GLU A 107 -9.13 -13.68 -3.32
CA GLU A 107 -10.40 -13.06 -3.68
C GLU A 107 -10.78 -12.11 -2.54
N LYS A 108 -10.03 -11.01 -2.39
CA LYS A 108 -10.65 -9.79 -1.96
C LYS A 108 -11.61 -9.51 -3.09
N ILE A 109 -12.89 -9.71 -2.81
CA ILE A 109 -13.97 -8.92 -3.38
C ILE A 109 -13.61 -7.46 -3.07
N LYS A 110 -12.63 -6.92 -3.79
CA LYS A 110 -12.56 -5.51 -4.09
C LYS A 110 -13.66 -5.39 -5.11
N GLU A 111 -14.87 -5.11 -4.64
CA GLU A 111 -15.80 -4.31 -5.43
C GLU A 111 -14.93 -3.31 -6.18
N LYS A 112 -14.95 -3.40 -7.51
CA LYS A 112 -14.18 -2.50 -8.37
C LYS A 112 -14.60 -1.10 -7.95
N LYS A 113 -13.82 -0.44 -7.08
CA LYS A 113 -14.11 0.93 -6.64
C LYS A 113 -14.24 1.71 -7.93
N LYS A 114 -15.47 2.07 -8.28
CA LYS A 114 -15.81 2.80 -9.49
C LYS A 114 -14.86 3.99 -9.50
N THR A 115 -13.89 3.98 -10.40
CA THR A 115 -12.90 5.07 -10.46
C THR A 115 -13.64 6.26 -11.00
N VAL A 116 -14.20 7.08 -10.11
CA VAL A 116 -14.93 8.28 -10.47
C VAL A 116 -14.01 9.17 -11.31
N ASN A 117 -14.47 9.59 -12.47
CA ASN A 117 -13.74 10.55 -13.29
C ASN A 117 -14.14 11.95 -12.82
N VAL A 118 -13.16 12.74 -12.37
CA VAL A 118 -13.35 14.10 -11.83
C VAL A 118 -14.00 14.99 -12.89
N GLU A 119 -13.45 14.95 -14.09
CA GLU A 119 -13.89 15.73 -15.23
C GLU A 119 -15.35 15.44 -15.58
N LYS A 120 -15.68 14.16 -15.79
CA LYS A 120 -17.05 13.73 -16.12
C LYS A 120 -18.06 14.13 -15.04
N SER A 121 -17.67 14.05 -13.76
CA SER A 121 -18.58 14.40 -12.66
C SER A 121 -18.89 15.90 -12.66
N VAL A 122 -17.91 16.75 -12.98
CA VAL A 122 -18.09 18.20 -13.07
C VAL A 122 -18.94 18.56 -14.30
N GLU A 123 -18.68 17.93 -15.44
CA GLU A 123 -19.48 18.12 -16.66
C GLU A 123 -20.95 17.74 -16.44
N GLU A 124 -21.22 16.59 -15.80
CA GLU A 124 -22.57 16.15 -15.42
C GLU A 124 -23.23 17.16 -14.47
N TYR A 125 -22.52 17.62 -13.43
CA TYR A 125 -23.03 18.60 -12.47
C TYR A 125 -23.40 19.94 -13.11
N LEU A 126 -22.59 20.46 -14.03
CA LEU A 126 -22.89 21.69 -14.75
C LEU A 126 -24.08 21.50 -15.69
N SER A 127 -24.15 20.36 -16.37
CA SER A 127 -25.26 20.02 -17.27
C SER A 127 -26.59 19.89 -16.54
N GLU A 128 -26.62 19.20 -15.39
CA GLU A 128 -27.79 19.07 -14.52
C GLU A 128 -28.24 20.44 -13.96
N SER A 129 -27.29 21.34 -13.75
CA SER A 129 -27.55 22.70 -13.28
C SER A 129 -27.93 23.67 -14.40
N GLY A 130 -27.93 23.23 -15.66
CA GLY A 130 -28.22 24.08 -16.83
C GLY A 130 -27.16 25.16 -17.09
N ILE A 131 -25.94 24.98 -16.61
CA ILE A 131 -24.86 25.96 -16.73
C ILE A 131 -24.07 25.67 -18.01
N ALA A 132 -24.02 26.65 -18.92
CA ALA A 132 -23.20 26.55 -20.12
C ALA A 132 -21.71 26.57 -19.72
N TYR A 133 -20.89 25.77 -20.41
CA TYR A 133 -19.46 25.71 -20.12
C TYR A 133 -18.62 25.44 -21.36
N GLU A 134 -17.40 25.98 -21.37
CA GLU A 134 -16.34 25.70 -22.31
C GLU A 134 -15.20 24.98 -21.59
N LYS A 135 -14.63 23.95 -22.23
CA LYS A 135 -13.52 23.17 -21.67
C LYS A 135 -12.23 23.49 -22.37
N LYS A 136 -11.17 23.74 -21.59
CA LYS A 136 -9.81 23.97 -22.06
C LYS A 136 -8.84 23.15 -21.22
N ASP A 137 -8.27 22.11 -21.82
CA ASP A 137 -7.36 21.16 -21.17
C ASP A 137 -7.91 20.60 -19.85
N ASN A 138 -7.36 21.08 -18.72
CA ASN A 138 -7.68 20.64 -17.37
C ASN A 138 -8.49 21.71 -16.60
N MET A 139 -9.15 22.60 -17.34
CA MET A 139 -9.95 23.71 -16.83
C MET A 139 -11.30 23.73 -17.53
N ILE A 140 -12.32 24.11 -16.78
CA ILE A 140 -13.66 24.36 -17.29
C ILE A 140 -14.00 25.82 -16.98
N LEU A 141 -14.42 26.57 -17.99
CA LEU A 141 -14.95 27.92 -17.86
C LEU A 141 -16.47 27.82 -18.01
N ALA A 142 -17.19 28.04 -16.92
CA ALA A 142 -18.63 27.98 -16.85
C ALA A 142 -19.23 29.39 -16.80
N ASP A 143 -20.37 29.59 -17.45
CA ASP A 143 -21.15 30.83 -17.38
C ASP A 143 -22.08 30.76 -16.15
N GLY A 144 -21.49 31.07 -14.99
CA GLY A 144 -22.23 31.09 -13.73
C GLY A 144 -23.27 32.21 -13.69
N ALA A 145 -24.21 32.10 -12.74
CA ALA A 145 -25.31 33.05 -12.58
C ALA A 145 -24.87 34.52 -12.38
N TYR A 146 -23.63 34.74 -11.90
CA TYR A 146 -23.08 36.05 -11.59
C TYR A 146 -21.91 36.44 -12.49
N GLY A 147 -21.55 35.62 -13.47
CA GLY A 147 -20.41 35.83 -14.36
C GLY A 147 -19.58 34.56 -14.55
N LYS A 148 -18.36 34.73 -15.07
CA LYS A 148 -17.51 33.59 -15.43
C LYS A 148 -16.99 32.86 -14.20
N TRP A 149 -17.04 31.54 -14.27
CA TRP A 149 -16.60 30.63 -13.22
C TRP A 149 -15.53 29.69 -13.77
N LEU A 150 -14.32 29.79 -13.24
CA LEU A 150 -13.21 28.90 -13.59
C LEU A 150 -13.14 27.73 -12.61
N ILE A 151 -13.19 26.52 -13.14
CA ILE A 151 -13.04 25.27 -12.40
C ILE A 151 -11.76 24.57 -12.85
N LEU A 152 -10.76 24.49 -11.96
CA LEU A 152 -9.55 23.72 -12.19
C LEU A 152 -9.76 22.27 -11.78
N LEU A 153 -9.59 21.35 -12.73
CA LEU A 153 -9.77 19.91 -12.51
C LEU A 153 -8.53 19.31 -11.84
N GLY A 154 -8.73 18.33 -10.96
CA GLY A 154 -7.63 17.56 -10.38
C GLY A 154 -6.99 16.64 -11.40
N GLU A 155 -5.76 16.95 -11.83
CA GLU A 155 -5.02 16.13 -12.79
C GLU A 155 -4.82 14.69 -12.31
N HIS A 156 -4.93 13.73 -13.24
CA HIS A 156 -4.54 12.33 -13.04
C HIS A 156 -3.25 12.01 -13.81
N LYS A 157 -2.19 12.81 -13.65
CA LYS A 157 -0.90 12.58 -14.34
C LYS A 157 -0.15 11.37 -13.79
N ARG A 158 0.62 10.71 -14.67
CA ARG A 158 1.63 9.72 -14.29
C ARG A 158 2.82 10.45 -13.66
N GLY A 159 3.10 10.17 -12.38
CA GLY A 159 4.18 10.82 -11.63
C GLY A 159 3.79 11.05 -10.16
N PRO A 160 4.65 11.73 -9.39
CA PRO A 160 4.32 12.15 -8.03
C PRO A 160 3.06 13.01 -8.03
N LYS A 161 2.11 12.71 -7.13
CA LYS A 161 0.90 13.50 -7.00
C LYS A 161 1.26 14.88 -6.45
N ALA A 162 0.81 15.94 -7.13
CA ALA A 162 0.93 17.30 -6.62
C ALA A 162 0.22 17.44 -5.27
N SER A 163 0.84 18.17 -4.34
CA SER A 163 0.25 18.49 -3.03
C SER A 163 -0.98 19.40 -3.19
N PHE A 164 -1.79 19.51 -2.14
CA PHE A 164 -2.93 20.41 -2.13
C PHE A 164 -2.50 21.86 -2.37
N SER A 165 -1.49 22.33 -1.62
CA SER A 165 -0.97 23.69 -1.74
C SER A 165 -0.48 24.01 -3.15
N SER A 166 0.20 23.07 -3.82
CA SER A 166 0.61 23.27 -5.22
C SER A 166 -0.58 23.41 -6.17
N LYS A 167 -1.70 22.73 -5.92
CA LYS A 167 -2.92 22.85 -6.73
C LYS A 167 -3.63 24.19 -6.49
N VAL A 168 -3.67 24.65 -5.25
CA VAL A 168 -4.21 25.97 -4.90
C VAL A 168 -3.36 27.07 -5.54
N MET A 169 -2.03 26.99 -5.43
CA MET A 169 -1.14 27.96 -6.09
C MET A 169 -1.31 27.95 -7.61
N LYS A 170 -1.53 26.78 -8.22
CA LYS A 170 -1.85 26.69 -9.65
C LYS A 170 -3.19 27.37 -9.97
N LEU A 171 -4.23 27.18 -9.15
CA LEU A 171 -5.50 27.89 -9.32
C LEU A 171 -5.31 29.42 -9.26
N LEU A 172 -4.55 29.90 -8.27
CA LEU A 172 -4.24 31.32 -8.11
C LEU A 172 -3.41 31.89 -9.26
N SER A 173 -2.62 31.08 -9.96
CA SER A 173 -1.87 31.54 -11.13
C SER A 173 -2.75 31.90 -12.33
N TYR A 174 -4.03 31.48 -12.33
CA TYR A 174 -5.03 31.84 -13.32
C TYR A 174 -5.95 32.97 -12.87
N TYR A 175 -5.59 33.67 -11.79
CA TYR A 175 -6.39 34.78 -11.30
C TYR A 175 -6.41 35.93 -12.31
N ASP A 176 -7.61 36.36 -12.68
CA ASP A 176 -7.95 37.33 -13.70
C ASP A 176 -9.21 38.10 -13.26
N ASP A 177 -9.24 39.41 -13.49
CA ASP A 177 -10.39 40.26 -13.14
C ASP A 177 -11.66 39.94 -13.94
N SER A 178 -11.53 39.18 -15.04
CA SER A 178 -12.67 38.73 -15.87
C SER A 178 -13.41 37.50 -15.34
N ILE A 179 -12.94 36.91 -14.23
CA ILE A 179 -13.47 35.69 -13.64
C ILE A 179 -13.97 35.98 -12.23
N GLU A 180 -15.25 35.73 -12.02
CA GLU A 180 -15.95 36.06 -10.77
C GLU A 180 -15.79 35.00 -9.70
N LYS A 181 -15.58 33.73 -10.10
CA LYS A 181 -15.51 32.60 -9.18
C LYS A 181 -14.43 31.61 -9.59
N TYR A 182 -13.75 31.06 -8.59
CA TYR A 182 -12.70 30.06 -8.78
C TYR A 182 -13.00 28.81 -7.97
N SER A 183 -12.91 27.65 -8.61
CA SER A 183 -13.08 26.39 -7.90
C SER A 183 -12.00 25.38 -8.22
N LEU A 184 -11.63 24.61 -7.21
CA LEU A 184 -10.76 23.45 -7.37
C LEU A 184 -11.59 22.17 -7.26
N ALA A 185 -11.61 21.33 -8.29
CA ALA A 185 -12.38 20.09 -8.31
C ALA A 185 -11.49 18.87 -8.03
N LEU A 186 -11.74 18.18 -6.91
CA LEU A 186 -10.94 17.06 -6.45
C LEU A 186 -11.79 15.88 -5.97
N LYS A 187 -11.26 14.67 -6.12
CA LYS A 187 -11.80 13.51 -5.41
C LYS A 187 -11.68 13.71 -3.91
N THR A 188 -12.70 13.30 -3.17
CA THR A 188 -12.68 13.37 -1.70
C THR A 188 -11.52 12.55 -1.14
N ASP A 189 -10.67 13.21 -0.35
CA ASP A 189 -9.56 12.63 0.41
C ASP A 189 -9.52 13.31 1.79
N VAL A 190 -9.30 12.52 2.85
CA VAL A 190 -9.37 12.96 4.26
C VAL A 190 -8.37 14.08 4.54
N ASN A 191 -7.20 14.04 3.88
CA ASN A 191 -6.15 15.04 4.07
C ASN A 191 -6.45 16.39 3.39
N MET A 192 -7.40 16.43 2.45
CA MET A 192 -7.72 17.67 1.71
C MET A 192 -8.60 18.60 2.55
N ASP A 193 -9.44 18.05 3.43
CA ASP A 193 -10.33 18.84 4.28
C ASP A 193 -9.56 19.63 5.34
N SER A 194 -8.50 19.04 5.90
CA SER A 194 -7.59 19.75 6.81
C SER A 194 -6.88 20.88 6.09
N SER A 195 -6.32 20.63 4.90
CA SER A 195 -5.58 21.65 4.15
C SER A 195 -6.46 22.78 3.61
N TRP A 196 -7.74 22.52 3.29
CA TRP A 196 -8.69 23.59 2.94
C TRP A 196 -9.02 24.48 4.14
N LYS A 197 -9.13 23.90 5.35
CA LYS A 197 -9.38 24.65 6.59
C LYS A 197 -8.22 25.54 7.01
N GLU A 198 -6.99 25.20 6.62
CA GLU A 198 -5.81 26.03 6.87
C GLU A 198 -5.85 27.37 6.10
N ILE A 199 -6.56 27.42 4.97
CA ILE A 199 -6.77 28.67 4.23
C ILE A 199 -7.76 29.53 5.02
N SER A 200 -7.40 30.79 5.26
CA SER A 200 -8.28 31.77 5.92
C SER A 200 -9.60 31.95 5.18
N ASP A 201 -10.70 31.97 5.92
CA ASP A 201 -12.03 32.21 5.35
C ASP A 201 -12.17 33.59 4.72
N ILE A 202 -11.38 34.58 5.19
CA ILE A 202 -11.33 35.90 4.58
C ILE A 202 -10.70 35.81 3.18
N ALA A 203 -9.64 35.02 3.02
CA ALA A 203 -8.99 34.82 1.73
C ALA A 203 -9.93 34.09 0.75
N LYS A 204 -10.61 33.02 1.22
CA LYS A 204 -11.61 32.29 0.41
C LYS A 204 -12.72 33.21 -0.08
N LYS A 205 -13.26 34.06 0.81
CA LYS A 205 -14.32 35.01 0.47
C LYS A 205 -13.85 36.09 -0.50
N ARG A 206 -12.68 36.69 -0.26
CA ARG A 206 -12.15 37.77 -1.12
C ARG A 206 -11.82 37.30 -2.53
N LEU A 207 -11.35 36.07 -2.67
CA LEU A 207 -11.01 35.47 -3.96
C LEU A 207 -12.18 34.71 -4.59
N ASN A 208 -13.36 34.71 -3.94
CA ASN A 208 -14.52 33.89 -4.30
C ASN A 208 -14.14 32.45 -4.68
N MET A 209 -13.37 31.81 -3.80
CA MET A 209 -12.79 30.50 -4.01
C MET A 209 -13.56 29.40 -3.29
N THR A 210 -13.85 28.31 -3.99
CA THR A 210 -14.51 27.13 -3.42
C THR A 210 -13.82 25.82 -3.80
N LEU A 211 -14.13 24.76 -3.06
CA LEU A 211 -13.64 23.41 -3.32
C LEU A 211 -14.82 22.50 -3.72
N LEU A 212 -14.76 21.96 -4.94
CA LEU A 212 -15.71 20.96 -5.41
C LEU A 212 -15.21 19.56 -5.05
N LYS A 213 -15.80 18.98 -4.02
CA LYS A 213 -15.49 17.64 -3.54
C LYS A 213 -16.33 16.60 -4.26
N ILE A 214 -15.66 15.69 -4.95
CA ILE A 214 -16.31 14.62 -5.72
C ILE A 214 -16.27 13.34 -4.90
N THR A 215 -17.45 12.92 -4.46
CA THR A 215 -17.63 11.69 -3.69
C THR A 215 -17.33 10.45 -4.53
N PRO A 216 -17.07 9.29 -3.90
CA PRO A 216 -16.94 8.02 -4.62
C PRO A 216 -18.18 7.60 -5.41
N ALA A 217 -19.35 8.19 -5.12
CA ALA A 217 -20.58 7.98 -5.88
C ALA A 217 -20.68 8.84 -7.15
N GLY A 218 -19.82 9.87 -7.31
CA GLY A 218 -19.89 10.85 -8.39
C GLY A 218 -20.52 12.19 -7.98
N ASN A 219 -21.24 12.23 -6.85
CA ASN A 219 -21.88 13.45 -6.37
C ASN A 219 -20.86 14.52 -6.00
N ILE A 220 -21.16 15.78 -6.33
CA ILE A 220 -20.34 16.94 -6.02
C ILE A 220 -20.90 17.65 -4.78
N LYS A 221 -20.00 18.00 -3.85
CA LYS A 221 -20.27 18.89 -2.73
C LYS A 221 -19.32 20.08 -2.77
N GLU A 222 -19.88 21.28 -2.85
CA GLU A 222 -19.14 22.53 -2.78
C GLU A 222 -18.92 22.95 -1.32
N ILE A 223 -17.68 23.32 -0.96
CA ILE A 223 -17.29 23.84 0.36
C ILE A 223 -16.25 24.97 0.27
#